data_AF-A0AAD6L3D3-F1
#
_entry.id   AF-A0AAD6L3D3-F1
#
_cell.length_a   1.000
_cell.length_b   1.000
_cell.length_c   1.000
_cell.angle_alpha   90.00
_cell.angle_beta   90.00
_cell.angle_gamma   90.00
#
_symmetry.space_group_name_H-M   'P 1'
#
loop_
_entity.id
_entity.type
_entity.pdbx_description
1 polymer ?
#
loop_
_entity_poly.entity_id
_entity_poly.type
_entity_poly.pdbx_seq_one_letter_code
_entity_poly.pdbx_strand_id
1 'polypeptide(L)'
;MWPSLIAKAKEGGLDAIETYVFWNAHEPQPGHYDFSGRHDIVSFIKEVHAQGLYACLRIGPFIQSEWSYGGLPFWLHDIPGIVFRSDNEPFKVYMQNFTAKIVSMMKSENLYASQGGPIILSQVQFAMKLCEYQVYGEDAPVRSAEDIAFHVTLFIAAKKGSFVNYYMYHGGTKFRKDSICICNN
;
A
#
# COMPACT_ATOMS: atom_id res chain seq x y z
N MET A 1 13.70 17.72 -7.58
CA MET A 1 12.26 17.73 -7.93
C MET A 1 11.38 17.39 -6.74
N TRP A 2 11.65 16.31 -5.98
CA TRP A 2 10.82 15.98 -4.81
C TRP A 2 10.69 17.10 -3.78
N PRO A 3 11.77 17.77 -3.32
CA PRO A 3 11.65 18.80 -2.31
C PRO A 3 10.68 19.93 -2.71
N SER A 4 10.77 20.37 -3.97
CA SER A 4 9.91 21.43 -4.51
C SER A 4 8.44 21.02 -4.67
N LEU A 5 8.16 19.74 -4.97
CA LEU A 5 6.77 19.27 -5.11
C LEU A 5 6.13 19.07 -3.73
N ILE A 6 6.89 18.54 -2.77
CA ILE A 6 6.45 18.35 -1.39
C ILE A 6 6.20 19.73 -0.73
N ALA A 7 7.05 20.73 -1.02
CA ALA A 7 6.86 22.09 -0.50
C ALA A 7 5.56 22.71 -1.03
N LYS A 8 5.26 22.56 -2.33
CA LYS A 8 4.00 23.03 -2.92
C LYS A 8 2.78 22.29 -2.34
N ALA A 9 2.89 21.00 -2.09
CA ALA A 9 1.84 20.23 -1.43
C ALA A 9 1.55 20.77 -0.02
N LYS A 10 2.61 21.08 0.75
CA LYS A 10 2.50 21.70 2.07
C LYS A 10 1.88 23.10 2.00
N GLU A 11 2.35 23.95 1.07
CA GLU A 11 1.77 25.28 0.82
C GLU A 11 0.29 25.19 0.42
N GLY A 12 -0.10 24.11 -0.27
CA GLY A 12 -1.48 23.78 -0.60
C GLY A 12 -2.33 23.29 0.58
N GLY A 13 -1.76 23.16 1.77
CA GLY A 13 -2.47 22.77 2.99
C GLY A 13 -2.63 21.26 3.17
N LEU A 14 -1.82 20.43 2.50
CA LEU A 14 -1.81 18.99 2.78
C LEU A 14 -1.05 18.69 4.07
N ASP A 15 -1.58 17.75 4.87
CA ASP A 15 -0.92 17.24 6.09
C ASP A 15 -0.13 15.95 5.84
N ALA A 16 -0.43 15.25 4.75
CA ALA A 16 0.17 13.96 4.41
C ALA A 16 0.38 13.79 2.90
N ILE A 17 1.42 13.04 2.54
CA ILE A 17 1.71 12.60 1.17
C ILE A 17 1.43 11.11 1.05
N GLU A 18 0.61 10.72 0.08
CA GLU A 18 0.38 9.31 -0.27
C GLU A 18 1.25 8.90 -1.46
N THR A 19 1.86 7.72 -1.39
CA THR A 19 2.64 7.18 -2.50
C THR A 19 2.51 5.66 -2.62
N TYR A 20 2.61 5.15 -3.85
CA TYR A 20 2.73 3.73 -4.13
C TYR A 20 4.19 3.27 -4.08
N VAL A 21 4.38 1.97 -3.83
CA VAL A 21 5.65 1.28 -4.00
C VAL A 21 5.58 0.45 -5.28
N PHE A 22 6.47 0.73 -6.22
CA PHE A 22 6.45 0.12 -7.56
C PHE A 22 7.35 -1.12 -7.58
N TRP A 23 6.79 -2.30 -7.30
CA TRP A 23 7.57 -3.54 -7.18
C TRP A 23 8.43 -3.81 -8.42
N ASN A 24 7.87 -3.71 -9.62
CA ASN A 24 8.62 -3.93 -10.86
C ASN A 24 9.80 -2.98 -11.06
N ALA A 25 9.73 -1.75 -10.57
CA ALA A 25 10.83 -0.79 -10.63
C ALA A 25 11.90 -1.12 -9.58
N HIS A 26 11.48 -1.59 -8.41
CA HIS A 26 12.38 -1.95 -7.32
C HIS A 26 12.99 -3.34 -7.45
N GLU A 27 12.40 -4.26 -8.20
CA GLU A 27 12.89 -5.62 -8.43
C GLU A 27 12.77 -6.01 -9.91
N PRO A 28 13.60 -5.41 -10.80
CA PRO A 28 13.55 -5.68 -12.24
C PRO A 28 13.90 -7.13 -12.60
N GLN A 29 14.67 -7.81 -11.75
CA GLN A 29 14.99 -9.24 -11.85
C GLN A 29 14.83 -9.90 -10.48
N PRO A 30 14.51 -11.21 -10.42
CA PRO A 30 14.32 -11.91 -9.14
C PRO A 30 15.54 -11.71 -8.23
N GLY A 31 15.30 -11.21 -7.01
CA GLY A 31 16.32 -10.97 -5.99
C GLY A 31 17.24 -9.78 -6.22
N HIS A 32 17.14 -9.08 -7.36
CA HIS A 32 17.98 -7.93 -7.69
C HIS A 32 17.18 -6.65 -7.47
N TYR A 33 17.56 -5.89 -6.43
CA TYR A 33 16.81 -4.72 -6.02
C TYR A 33 17.46 -3.40 -6.42
N ASP A 34 16.66 -2.43 -6.86
CA ASP A 34 17.06 -1.05 -7.10
C ASP A 34 16.28 -0.07 -6.21
N PHE A 35 17.01 0.55 -5.29
CA PHE A 35 16.53 1.63 -4.43
C PHE A 35 17.40 2.89 -4.59
N SER A 36 17.96 3.10 -5.79
CA SER A 36 18.84 4.23 -6.07
C SER A 36 18.14 5.32 -6.89
N GLY A 37 18.69 6.54 -6.84
CA GLY A 37 18.21 7.68 -7.63
C GLY A 37 16.72 7.94 -7.42
N ARG A 38 15.93 7.87 -8.50
CA ARG A 38 14.46 8.09 -8.42
C ARG A 38 13.70 6.94 -7.78
N HIS A 39 14.33 5.77 -7.60
CA HIS A 39 13.74 4.62 -6.93
C HIS A 39 14.12 4.58 -5.43
N ASP A 40 14.81 5.59 -4.92
CA ASP A 40 15.11 5.69 -3.50
C ASP A 40 13.89 6.17 -2.70
N ILE A 41 13.04 5.20 -2.34
CA ILE A 41 11.84 5.45 -1.57
C ILE A 41 12.13 5.87 -0.12
N VAL A 42 13.26 5.44 0.45
CA VAL A 42 13.64 5.81 1.82
C VAL A 42 13.96 7.30 1.86
N SER A 43 14.78 7.78 0.92
CA SER A 43 15.10 9.21 0.80
C SER A 43 13.87 10.05 0.50
N PHE A 44 12.94 9.56 -0.33
CA PHE A 44 11.67 10.24 -0.57
C PHE A 44 10.85 10.42 0.72
N ILE A 45 10.68 9.37 1.52
CA ILE A 45 9.92 9.44 2.78
C ILE A 45 10.63 10.32 3.83
N LYS A 46 11.98 10.27 3.88
CA LYS A 46 12.76 11.17 4.74
C LYS A 46 12.57 12.64 4.36
N GLU A 47 12.49 12.94 3.06
CA GLU A 47 12.20 14.30 2.60
C GLU A 47 10.80 14.77 3.02
N VAL A 48 9.78 13.91 2.91
CA VAL A 48 8.43 14.20 3.42
C VAL A 48 8.47 14.51 4.93
N HIS A 49 9.22 13.73 5.70
CA HIS A 49 9.40 13.97 7.13
C HIS A 49 10.13 15.29 7.42
N ALA A 50 11.20 15.59 6.68
CA ALA A 50 11.99 16.82 6.85
C ALA A 50 11.14 18.07 6.64
N GLN A 51 10.12 17.99 5.78
CA GLN A 51 9.17 19.07 5.56
C GLN A 51 8.00 19.09 6.55
N GLY A 52 7.94 18.14 7.50
CA GLY A 52 6.93 18.08 8.56
C GLY A 52 5.57 17.57 8.10
N LEU A 53 5.54 16.78 7.02
CA LEU A 53 4.33 16.11 6.54
C LEU A 53 4.34 14.64 6.99
N TYR A 54 3.16 14.05 7.10
CA TYR A 54 3.00 12.60 7.27
C TYR A 54 3.06 11.87 5.93
N ALA A 55 3.19 10.54 5.98
CA ALA A 55 3.20 9.68 4.80
C ALA A 55 2.19 8.53 4.92
N CYS A 56 1.46 8.28 3.82
CA CYS A 56 0.65 7.08 3.63
C CYS A 56 1.34 6.20 2.57
N LEU A 57 1.85 5.03 2.99
CA LEU A 57 2.66 4.17 2.13
C LEU A 57 1.83 3.01 1.57
N ARG A 58 1.58 3.01 0.27
CA ARG A 58 0.81 1.95 -0.41
C ARG A 58 1.77 0.94 -1.03
N ILE A 59 2.12 -0.07 -0.24
CA ILE A 59 3.20 -1.04 -0.54
C ILE A 59 2.88 -1.92 -1.77
N GLY A 60 1.62 -2.13 -2.09
CA GLY A 60 1.25 -3.13 -3.09
C GLY A 60 1.23 -4.55 -2.49
N PRO A 61 1.29 -5.61 -3.32
CA PRO A 61 2.20 -5.71 -4.47
C PRO A 61 1.62 -5.24 -5.81
N PHE A 62 0.30 -5.36 -5.97
CA PHE A 62 -0.42 -4.80 -7.10
C PHE A 62 -0.95 -3.44 -6.68
N ILE A 63 -0.73 -2.42 -7.50
CA ILE A 63 -1.08 -1.02 -7.20
C ILE A 63 -1.95 -0.39 -8.28
N GLN A 64 -2.12 -1.07 -9.42
CA GLN A 64 -2.73 -0.49 -10.62
C GLN A 64 -2.01 0.82 -10.98
N SER A 65 -2.62 1.99 -10.79
CA SER A 65 -1.99 3.31 -10.96
C SER A 65 -1.57 3.66 -12.39
N GLU A 66 -2.26 3.11 -13.40
CA GLU A 66 -1.93 3.31 -14.82
C GLU A 66 -0.45 2.98 -15.13
N TRP A 67 0.13 2.11 -14.30
CA TRP A 67 1.53 1.73 -14.35
C TRP A 67 1.69 0.38 -15.05
N SER A 68 2.82 0.20 -15.71
CA SER A 68 3.13 -1.04 -16.43
C SER A 68 2.91 -2.26 -15.56
N TYR A 69 2.09 -3.19 -16.07
CA TYR A 69 1.74 -4.44 -15.40
C TYR A 69 1.18 -4.28 -13.97
N GLY A 70 0.55 -3.13 -13.68
CA GLY A 70 -0.03 -2.80 -12.38
C GLY A 70 0.96 -2.80 -11.21
N GLY A 71 2.25 -2.63 -11.51
CA GLY A 71 3.35 -2.67 -10.55
C GLY A 71 3.99 -4.04 -10.35
N LEU A 72 3.43 -5.12 -10.91
CA LEU A 72 4.02 -6.45 -10.77
C LEU A 72 5.26 -6.60 -11.69
N PRO A 73 6.35 -7.20 -11.21
CA PRO A 73 7.48 -7.54 -12.07
C PRO A 73 7.10 -8.55 -13.16
N PHE A 74 7.62 -8.35 -14.38
CA PHE A 74 7.29 -9.23 -15.51
C PHE A 74 7.78 -10.66 -15.30
N TRP A 75 8.95 -10.85 -14.67
CA TRP A 75 9.51 -12.16 -14.36
C TRP A 75 8.62 -13.03 -13.46
N LEU A 76 7.65 -12.44 -12.74
CA LEU A 76 6.68 -13.23 -11.99
C LEU A 76 5.84 -14.12 -12.92
N HIS A 77 5.62 -13.71 -14.17
CA HIS A 77 4.84 -14.48 -15.14
C HIS A 77 5.46 -15.85 -15.44
N ASP A 78 6.79 -15.98 -15.34
CA ASP A 78 7.51 -17.20 -15.70
C ASP A 78 7.56 -18.21 -14.54
N ILE A 79 6.98 -17.87 -13.39
CA ILE A 79 6.90 -18.77 -12.24
C ILE A 79 5.86 -19.87 -12.51
N PRO A 80 6.25 -21.17 -12.46
CA PRO A 80 5.34 -22.27 -12.73
C PRO A 80 4.12 -22.27 -11.80
N GLY A 81 2.92 -22.32 -12.39
CA GLY A 81 1.67 -22.42 -11.65
C GLY A 81 1.27 -21.14 -10.89
N ILE A 82 1.89 -20.00 -11.18
CA ILE A 82 1.52 -18.73 -10.56
C ILE A 82 0.17 -18.24 -11.05
N VAL A 83 -0.66 -17.79 -10.11
CA VAL A 83 -1.93 -17.13 -10.42
C VAL A 83 -1.99 -15.85 -9.60
N PHE A 84 -1.90 -14.70 -10.29
CA PHE A 84 -1.85 -13.40 -9.63
C PHE A 84 -3.14 -13.07 -8.89
N ARG A 85 -3.01 -12.36 -7.77
CA ARG A 85 -4.13 -11.80 -7.00
C ARG A 85 -5.18 -12.85 -6.57
N SER A 86 -4.72 -14.08 -6.37
CA SER A 86 -5.53 -15.22 -5.93
C SER A 86 -4.89 -15.90 -4.72
N ASP A 87 -5.60 -16.85 -4.12
CA ASP A 87 -5.04 -17.73 -3.09
C ASP A 87 -4.13 -18.79 -3.74
N ASN A 88 -2.97 -18.33 -4.21
CA ASN A 88 -1.97 -19.12 -4.90
C ASN A 88 -0.65 -19.05 -4.14
N GLU A 89 -0.15 -20.21 -3.69
CA GLU A 89 1.06 -20.29 -2.86
C GLU A 89 2.28 -19.60 -3.48
N PRO A 90 2.64 -19.84 -4.76
CA PRO A 90 3.73 -19.11 -5.41
C PRO A 90 3.56 -17.59 -5.31
N PHE A 91 2.37 -17.07 -5.64
CA PHE A 91 2.11 -15.62 -5.58
C PHE A 91 2.21 -15.07 -4.16
N LYS A 92 1.67 -15.77 -3.16
CA LYS A 92 1.72 -15.36 -1.74
C LYS A 92 3.15 -15.25 -1.24
N VAL A 93 4.00 -16.21 -1.59
CA VAL A 93 5.42 -16.21 -1.19
C VAL A 93 6.16 -14.99 -1.73
N TYR A 94 6.08 -14.73 -3.04
CA TYR A 94 6.77 -13.58 -3.63
C TYR A 94 6.22 -12.24 -3.12
N MET A 95 4.90 -12.12 -2.99
CA MET A 95 4.25 -10.94 -2.40
C MET A 95 4.73 -10.69 -0.97
N GLN A 96 4.76 -11.73 -0.14
CA GLN A 96 5.17 -11.64 1.25
C GLN A 96 6.63 -11.21 1.35
N ASN A 97 7.52 -11.79 0.53
CA ASN A 97 8.93 -11.45 0.52
C ASN A 97 9.16 -9.97 0.19
N PHE A 98 8.53 -9.48 -0.89
CA PHE A 98 8.65 -8.07 -1.27
C PHE A 98 8.09 -7.13 -0.20
N THR A 99 6.87 -7.42 0.28
CA THR A 99 6.21 -6.61 1.31
C THR A 99 7.04 -6.57 2.60
N ALA A 100 7.52 -7.73 3.05
CA ALA A 100 8.35 -7.84 4.24
C ALA A 100 9.66 -7.08 4.09
N LYS A 101 10.27 -7.11 2.90
CA LYS A 101 11.48 -6.32 2.60
C LYS A 101 11.22 -4.82 2.75
N ILE A 102 10.17 -4.30 2.12
CA ILE A 102 9.81 -2.86 2.21
C ILE A 102 9.53 -2.48 3.66
N VAL A 103 8.71 -3.25 4.38
CA VAL A 103 8.42 -3.00 5.80
C VAL A 103 9.69 -3.02 6.64
N SER A 104 10.58 -4.00 6.42
CA SER A 104 11.83 -4.09 7.18
C SER A 104 12.75 -2.90 6.90
N MET A 105 12.82 -2.43 5.65
CA MET A 105 13.60 -1.25 5.29
C MET A 105 13.05 0.00 6.00
N MET A 106 11.74 0.22 5.94
CA MET A 106 11.09 1.37 6.59
C MET A 106 11.27 1.32 8.12
N LYS A 107 11.20 0.13 8.74
CA LYS A 107 11.46 -0.07 10.17
C LYS A 107 12.91 0.20 10.54
N SER A 108 13.88 -0.28 9.74
CA SER A 108 15.31 -0.09 10.02
C SER A 108 15.72 1.38 10.02
N GLU A 109 14.99 2.20 9.28
CA GLU A 109 15.20 3.65 9.17
C GLU A 109 14.32 4.47 10.12
N ASN A 110 13.59 3.81 11.03
CA ASN A 110 12.65 4.42 11.98
C ASN A 110 11.57 5.30 11.33
N LEU A 111 11.10 4.91 10.14
CA LEU A 111 10.16 5.73 9.35
C LEU A 111 8.69 5.55 9.74
N TYR A 112 8.36 4.57 10.58
CA TYR A 112 6.99 4.43 11.10
C TYR A 112 6.71 5.40 12.25
N ALA A 113 5.48 5.90 12.33
CA ALA A 113 5.05 6.83 13.39
C ALA A 113 5.29 6.27 14.81
N SER A 114 5.15 4.96 15.00
CA SER A 114 5.48 4.28 16.27
C SER A 114 6.96 4.37 16.67
N GLN A 115 7.85 4.69 15.71
CA GLN A 115 9.28 4.89 15.89
C GLN A 115 9.69 6.37 15.79
N GLY A 116 8.72 7.29 15.68
CA GLY A 116 8.94 8.73 15.49
C GLY A 116 9.06 9.17 14.03
N GLY A 117 8.82 8.27 13.06
CA GLY A 117 8.88 8.60 11.63
C GLY A 117 7.57 9.13 11.05
N PRO A 118 7.53 9.49 9.74
CA PRO A 118 6.37 10.13 9.13
C PRO A 118 5.24 9.15 8.72
N ILE A 119 5.52 7.83 8.61
CA ILE A 119 4.55 6.87 8.05
C ILE A 119 3.47 6.56 9.08
N ILE A 120 2.27 7.08 8.86
CA ILE A 120 1.11 6.89 9.73
C ILE A 120 0.23 5.72 9.31
N LEU A 121 0.22 5.39 8.02
CA LEU A 121 -0.57 4.31 7.45
C LEU A 121 0.23 3.56 6.39
N SER A 122 0.02 2.24 6.32
CA SER A 122 0.53 1.45 5.20
C SER A 122 -0.52 0.48 4.68
N GLN A 123 -0.70 0.48 3.37
CA GLN A 123 -1.60 -0.44 2.68
C GLN A 123 -0.79 -1.61 2.11
N VAL A 124 -1.12 -2.83 2.54
CA VAL A 124 -0.64 -4.08 1.92
C VAL A 124 -1.78 -4.61 1.06
N GLN A 125 -1.58 -4.65 -0.26
CA GLN A 125 -2.49 -5.09 -1.31
C GLN A 125 -3.56 -4.09 -1.79
N PHE A 126 -3.71 -4.01 -3.12
CA PHE A 126 -4.88 -3.44 -3.81
C PHE A 126 -5.79 -4.59 -4.27
N ALA A 127 -7.00 -4.65 -3.69
CA ALA A 127 -8.10 -5.53 -4.06
C ALA A 127 -7.71 -7.02 -4.29
N MET A 128 -7.53 -7.80 -3.22
CA MET A 128 -7.91 -9.22 -3.30
C MET A 128 -9.37 -9.32 -2.88
N LYS A 129 -10.18 -9.92 -3.76
CA LYS A 129 -11.56 -10.38 -3.52
C LYS A 129 -12.53 -9.37 -2.86
N LEU A 130 -12.96 -8.37 -3.63
CA LEU A 130 -14.36 -7.90 -3.54
C LEU A 130 -15.25 -8.58 -4.61
N CYS A 131 -14.68 -8.97 -5.75
CA CYS A 131 -15.46 -9.46 -6.89
C CYS A 131 -15.81 -10.96 -6.89
N GLU A 132 -15.36 -11.77 -5.92
CA GLU A 132 -15.75 -13.20 -5.88
C GLU A 132 -17.00 -13.46 -5.02
N TYR A 133 -17.39 -12.53 -4.13
CA TYR A 133 -18.65 -12.63 -3.38
C TYR A 133 -19.74 -11.69 -3.89
N GLN A 134 -19.38 -10.70 -4.71
CA GLN A 134 -20.37 -9.90 -5.41
C GLN A 134 -20.76 -10.63 -6.70
N VAL A 135 -21.81 -11.45 -6.61
CA VAL A 135 -22.52 -11.89 -7.81
C VAL A 135 -22.92 -10.63 -8.57
N TYR A 136 -22.62 -10.59 -9.87
CA TYR A 136 -22.96 -9.46 -10.71
C TYR A 136 -24.47 -9.15 -10.58
N GLY A 137 -24.81 -8.04 -9.92
CA GLY A 137 -26.20 -7.66 -9.62
C GLY A 137 -26.58 -7.54 -8.14
N GLU A 138 -25.71 -7.88 -7.20
CA GLU A 138 -25.96 -7.70 -5.75
C GLU A 138 -25.31 -6.42 -5.19
N ASP A 139 -25.99 -5.83 -4.20
CA ASP A 139 -25.50 -4.66 -3.47
C ASP A 139 -24.18 -4.99 -2.75
N ALA A 140 -23.24 -4.04 -2.79
CA ALA A 140 -21.98 -4.20 -2.08
C ALA A 140 -22.26 -4.33 -0.58
N PRO A 141 -21.61 -5.27 0.13
CA PRO A 141 -21.72 -5.33 1.59
C PRO A 141 -21.15 -4.03 2.18
N VAL A 142 -22.04 -3.20 2.74
CA VAL A 142 -21.67 -1.96 3.42
C VAL A 142 -21.43 -2.26 4.89
N ARG A 143 -20.24 -1.92 5.40
CA ARG A 143 -19.99 -1.82 6.85
C ARG A 143 -19.97 -0.36 7.26
N SER A 144 -20.49 -0.07 8.45
CA SER A 144 -20.45 1.29 8.99
C SER A 144 -19.02 1.69 9.37
N ALA A 145 -18.74 3.00 9.39
CA ALA A 145 -17.44 3.53 9.79
C ALA A 145 -17.07 3.12 11.22
N GLU A 146 -18.07 3.02 12.11
CA GLU A 146 -17.92 2.60 13.50
C GLU A 146 -17.49 1.14 13.60
N ASP A 147 -18.10 0.26 12.79
CA ASP A 147 -17.76 -1.17 12.79
C ASP A 147 -16.34 -1.39 12.25
N ILE A 148 -15.96 -0.64 11.22
CA ILE A 148 -14.58 -0.61 10.70
C ILE A 148 -13.63 -0.14 11.80
N ALA A 149 -13.89 1.02 12.42
CA ALA A 149 -13.06 1.59 13.46
C ALA A 149 -12.91 0.67 14.68
N PHE A 150 -13.98 -0.04 15.07
CA PHE A 150 -13.93 -1.04 16.13
C PHE A 150 -12.98 -2.20 15.77
N HIS A 151 -13.09 -2.76 14.57
CA HIS A 151 -12.23 -3.86 14.12
C HIS A 151 -10.77 -3.44 13.92
N VAL A 152 -10.53 -2.22 13.41
CA VAL A 152 -9.20 -1.57 13.34
C VAL A 152 -8.60 -1.51 14.74
N THR A 153 -9.36 -0.96 15.70
CA THR A 153 -8.93 -0.78 17.08
C THR A 153 -8.66 -2.13 17.74
N LEU A 154 -9.52 -3.12 17.53
CA LEU A 154 -9.34 -4.48 18.04
C LEU A 154 -8.08 -5.14 17.47
N PHE A 155 -7.82 -4.97 16.17
CA PHE A 155 -6.61 -5.50 15.54
C PHE A 155 -5.34 -4.86 16.12
N ILE A 156 -5.33 -3.53 16.27
CA ILE A 156 -4.18 -2.80 16.82
C ILE A 156 -3.99 -3.11 18.31
N ALA A 157 -5.04 -2.96 19.11
CA ALA A 157 -4.95 -3.04 20.57
C ALA A 157 -4.90 -4.48 21.09
N ALA A 158 -5.71 -5.39 20.55
CA ALA A 158 -5.83 -6.75 21.09
C ALA A 158 -4.97 -7.77 20.33
N LYS A 159 -4.72 -7.56 19.03
CA LYS A 159 -3.92 -8.50 18.22
C LYS A 159 -2.47 -8.04 18.00
N LYS A 160 -2.08 -6.89 18.57
CA LYS A 160 -0.77 -6.23 18.34
C LYS A 160 -0.48 -6.05 16.84
N GLY A 161 -1.53 -5.92 16.05
CA GLY A 161 -1.43 -5.71 14.62
C GLY A 161 -0.91 -4.31 14.33
N SER A 162 -0.03 -4.17 13.34
CA SER A 162 0.59 -2.90 13.00
C SER A 162 0.14 -2.32 11.66
N PHE A 163 -0.69 -3.05 10.91
CA PHE A 163 -1.06 -2.70 9.54
C PHE A 163 -2.54 -2.87 9.31
N VAL A 164 -3.19 -1.78 8.94
CA VAL A 164 -4.62 -1.78 8.64
C VAL A 164 -4.79 -1.33 7.20
N ASN A 165 -5.32 -2.22 6.36
CA ASN A 165 -5.65 -1.89 4.98
C ASN A 165 -6.89 -1.00 4.99
N TYR A 166 -6.79 0.19 4.41
CA TYR A 166 -7.95 1.03 4.12
C TYR A 166 -8.13 1.13 2.61
N TYR A 167 -9.37 0.96 2.15
CA TYR A 167 -9.74 1.04 0.75
C TYR A 167 -10.31 2.43 0.44
N MET A 168 -9.63 3.24 -0.37
CA MET A 168 -10.26 4.41 -0.97
C MET A 168 -10.96 3.99 -2.27
N TYR A 169 -12.29 4.12 -2.31
CA TYR A 169 -13.15 3.78 -3.46
C TYR A 169 -12.91 4.62 -4.73
N HIS A 170 -11.94 5.55 -4.76
CA HIS A 170 -11.82 6.52 -5.85
C HIS A 170 -10.43 6.60 -6.49
N GLY A 171 -10.39 6.18 -7.77
CA GLY A 171 -9.40 6.53 -8.78
C GLY A 171 -10.05 6.89 -10.14
N GLY A 172 -11.35 7.22 -10.16
CA GLY A 172 -12.07 7.64 -11.36
C GLY A 172 -13.27 8.50 -10.97
N THR A 173 -13.49 9.59 -11.70
CA THR A 173 -14.55 10.58 -11.47
C THR A 173 -15.94 9.94 -11.48
N LYS A 174 -16.50 9.61 -10.31
CA LYS A 174 -17.95 9.45 -10.09
C LYS A 174 -18.34 9.85 -8.66
N PHE A 175 -19.33 10.73 -8.57
CA PHE A 175 -19.91 11.28 -7.35
C PHE A 175 -20.53 10.21 -6.44
N ARG A 176 -20.40 10.45 -5.12
CA ARG A 176 -21.08 9.84 -3.94
C ARG A 176 -20.49 8.55 -3.32
N LYS A 177 -19.98 8.79 -2.10
CA LYS A 177 -20.15 8.10 -0.80
C LYS A 177 -19.59 6.67 -0.59
N ASP A 178 -18.69 6.65 0.42
CA ASP A 178 -18.51 5.72 1.55
C ASP A 178 -18.26 4.23 1.26
N SER A 179 -17.02 3.76 1.46
CA SER A 179 -16.69 2.50 2.19
C SER A 179 -15.18 2.12 2.17
N ILE A 180 -14.68 1.66 3.32
CA ILE A 180 -13.38 0.99 3.57
C ILE A 180 -13.69 -0.41 4.13
N CYS A 181 -12.96 -1.48 3.79
CA CYS A 181 -13.20 -2.84 4.30
C CYS A 181 -11.90 -3.52 4.78
N ILE A 182 -11.96 -4.18 5.95
CA ILE A 182 -10.89 -5.02 6.54
C ILE A 182 -11.42 -6.44 6.79
N CYS A 183 -10.79 -7.48 6.25
CA CYS A 183 -11.14 -8.87 6.50
C CYS A 183 -10.51 -9.38 7.81
N ASN A 184 -11.29 -10.07 8.63
CA ASN A 184 -10.79 -10.98 9.67
C ASN A 184 -11.01 -12.42 9.20
N ASN A 185 -10.05 -13.31 9.51
CA ASN A 185 -10.12 -14.75 9.30
C ASN A 185 -11.37 -15.38 9.90
#